data_AF-A0A831K5S3-F1
#
_entry.id   AF-A0A831K5S3-F1
#
_cell.length_a   1.000
_cell.length_b   1.000
_cell.length_c   1.000
_cell.angle_alpha   90.00
_cell.angle_beta   90.00
_cell.angle_gamma   90.00
#
_symmetry.space_group_name_H-M   'P 1'
#
loop_
_entity.id
_entity.type
_entity.pdbx_description
1 polymer ?
#
loop_
_entity_poly.entity_id
_entity_poly.type
_entity_poly.pdbx_seq_one_letter_code
_entity_poly.pdbx_strand_id
1 'polypeptide(L)'
;MEFCDAIFIVTEERQCPIYNVGDEFKVARDILTVPEIKPACLILVRQILRITTGQSVLQHSSVFGLQKAKFECGGCSGLIRFEFKKEREYATTQMKLLAAADKRKGHHELE
;
A
#
# COMPACT_ATOMS: atom_id res chain seq x y z
N MET A 1 -2.96 17.39 9.04
CA MET A 1 -2.63 16.73 7.77
C MET A 1 -2.74 15.25 8.09
N GLU A 2 -3.73 14.56 7.53
CA GLU A 2 -4.00 13.16 7.86
C GLU A 2 -3.39 12.29 6.75
N PHE A 3 -2.63 11.25 7.12
CA PHE A 3 -2.08 10.28 6.17
C PHE A 3 -2.94 9.04 6.11
N CYS A 4 -3.20 8.52 4.91
CA CYS A 4 -3.84 7.22 4.76
C CYS A 4 -2.87 6.10 5.15
N ASP A 5 -3.29 5.26 6.11
CA ASP A 5 -2.57 4.02 6.43
C ASP A 5 -2.55 3.11 5.19
N ALA A 6 -1.35 2.66 4.80
CA ALA A 6 -1.16 1.87 3.59
C ALA A 6 0.11 1.02 3.66
N ILE A 7 0.09 -0.12 2.98
CA ILE A 7 1.29 -0.92 2.72
C ILE A 7 1.55 -0.89 1.22
N PHE A 8 2.79 -0.62 0.85
CA PHE A 8 3.27 -0.62 -0.52
C PHE A 8 4.26 -1.76 -0.70
N ILE A 9 4.25 -2.40 -1.87
CA ILE A 9 5.21 -3.45 -2.24
C ILE A 9 5.87 -3.11 -3.58
N VAL A 10 7.19 -3.24 -3.66
CA VAL A 10 7.94 -3.07 -4.90
C VAL A 10 7.69 -4.26 -5.82
N THR A 11 7.21 -4.01 -7.03
CA THR A 11 6.88 -5.03 -8.03
C THR A 11 7.85 -5.07 -9.19
N GLU A 12 8.52 -3.96 -9.50
CA GLU A 12 9.58 -3.92 -10.51
C GLU A 12 10.74 -3.07 -10.01
N GLU A 13 11.96 -3.46 -10.36
CA GLU A 13 13.19 -2.75 -10.02
C GLU A 13 14.09 -2.69 -11.26
N ARG A 14 14.69 -1.52 -11.50
CA ARG A 14 15.65 -1.26 -12.56
C ARG A 14 16.76 -0.35 -12.05
N GLN A 15 17.90 -0.92 -11.67
CA GLN A 15 19.10 -0.24 -11.21
C GLN A 15 18.92 0.67 -9.98
N CYS A 16 17.96 0.37 -9.10
CA CYS A 16 17.81 1.06 -7.84
C CYS A 16 18.89 0.58 -6.85
N PRO A 17 19.70 1.48 -6.27
CA PRO A 17 20.78 1.08 -5.37
C PRO A 17 20.32 0.69 -3.96
N ILE A 18 19.05 0.93 -3.60
CA ILE A 18 18.56 0.80 -2.22
C ILE A 18 17.49 -0.27 -2.09
N TYR A 19 16.51 -0.28 -3.00
CA TYR A 19 15.32 -1.13 -2.90
C TYR A 19 15.26 -2.14 -4.03
N ASN A 20 14.72 -3.32 -3.72
CA ASN A 20 14.59 -4.47 -4.60
C ASN A 20 13.11 -4.89 -4.72
N VAL A 21 12.81 -5.69 -5.74
CA VAL A 21 11.49 -6.34 -5.87
C VAL A 21 11.17 -7.14 -4.61
N GLY A 22 9.94 -6.97 -4.09
CA GLY A 22 9.47 -7.60 -2.86
C GLY A 22 9.68 -6.78 -1.58
N ASP A 23 10.40 -5.66 -1.65
CA ASP A 23 10.50 -4.74 -0.50
C ASP A 23 9.14 -4.13 -0.17
N GLU A 24 8.91 -3.93 1.13
CA GLU A 24 7.64 -3.42 1.64
C GLU A 24 7.85 -2.11 2.40
N PHE A 25 6.94 -1.16 2.17
CA PHE A 25 6.89 0.11 2.87
C PHE A 25 5.55 0.23 3.56
N LYS A 26 5.54 0.57 4.85
CA LYS A 26 4.30 0.72 5.61
C LYS A 26 4.16 2.15 6.10
N VAL A 27 3.04 2.78 5.77
CA VAL A 27 2.61 4.04 6.38
C VAL A 27 1.53 3.68 7.39
N ALA A 28 1.79 3.99 8.66
CA ALA A 28 0.83 3.80 9.73
C ALA A 28 1.00 4.89 10.78
N ARG A 29 -0.09 5.56 11.20
CA ARG A 29 -0.05 6.58 12.28
C ARG A 29 1.03 7.65 12.04
N ASP A 30 1.03 8.23 10.84
CA ASP A 30 1.99 9.29 10.42
C ASP A 30 3.46 8.83 10.34
N ILE A 31 3.74 7.53 10.46
CA ILE A 31 5.08 6.96 10.43
C ILE A 31 5.26 6.11 9.17
N LEU A 32 6.34 6.37 8.42
CA LEU A 32 6.80 5.52 7.33
C LEU A 32 7.85 4.53 7.84
N THR A 33 7.53 3.25 7.81
CA THR A 33 8.45 2.13 8.04
C THR A 33 9.02 1.65 6.71
N VAL A 34 10.34 1.59 6.64
CA VAL A 34 11.12 1.02 5.52
C VAL A 34 11.66 -0.37 5.92
N PRO A 35 12.06 -1.22 4.95
CA PRO A 35 12.60 -2.55 5.26
C PRO A 35 13.80 -2.49 6.22
N GLU A 36 13.88 -3.48 7.12
CA GLU A 36 14.96 -3.57 8.08
C GLU A 36 16.31 -3.60 7.36
N ILE A 37 17.29 -2.81 7.86
CA ILE A 37 18.67 -2.72 7.35
C ILE A 37 18.82 -1.85 6.07
N LYS A 38 17.73 -1.32 5.49
CA LYS A 38 17.82 -0.41 4.33
C LYS A 38 17.69 1.06 4.74
N PRO A 39 18.52 1.97 4.16
CA PRO A 39 18.38 3.39 4.43
C PRO A 39 17.05 3.93 3.87
N ALA A 40 16.54 5.01 4.47
CA ALA A 40 15.38 5.72 3.96
C ALA A 40 15.78 6.65 2.79
N CYS A 41 15.36 6.32 1.57
CA CYS A 41 15.54 7.18 0.41
C CYS A 41 14.59 8.37 0.49
N LEU A 42 15.10 9.58 0.72
CA LEU A 42 14.27 10.79 0.85
C LEU A 42 13.41 11.10 -0.38
N ILE A 43 13.84 10.63 -1.56
CA ILE A 43 13.07 10.76 -2.81
C ILE A 43 11.81 9.88 -2.74
N LEU A 44 11.98 8.62 -2.34
CA LEU A 44 10.86 7.70 -2.14
C LEU A 44 9.92 8.23 -1.04
N VAL A 45 10.47 8.71 0.08
CA VAL A 45 9.66 9.28 1.18
C VAL A 45 8.80 10.43 0.68
N ARG A 46 9.38 11.39 -0.07
CA ARG A 46 8.62 12.50 -0.67
C ARG A 46 7.49 12.01 -1.58
N GLN A 47 7.75 10.94 -2.34
CA GLN A 47 6.74 10.39 -3.23
C GLN A 47 5.61 9.70 -2.47
N ILE A 48 5.93 8.89 -1.46
CA ILE A 48 4.93 8.27 -0.59
C ILE A 48 4.11 9.33 0.14
N LEU A 49 4.74 10.40 0.63
CA LEU A 49 4.03 11.54 1.23
C LEU A 49 3.04 12.17 0.24
N ARG A 50 3.40 12.37 -1.03
CA ARG A 50 2.48 12.91 -2.05
C ARG A 50 1.28 12.00 -2.32
N ILE A 51 1.51 10.68 -2.30
CA ILE A 51 0.48 9.67 -2.51
C ILE A 51 -0.48 9.63 -1.30
N THR A 52 0.07 9.62 -0.08
CA THR A 52 -0.70 9.46 1.17
C THR A 52 -1.42 10.72 1.64
N THR A 53 -0.97 11.91 1.22
CA THR A 53 -1.64 13.20 1.48
C THR A 53 -2.66 13.58 0.40
N GLY A 54 -2.91 12.71 -0.59
CA GLY A 54 -3.90 12.94 -1.64
C GLY A 54 -3.49 13.96 -2.72
N GLN A 55 -2.25 14.48 -2.69
CA GLN A 55 -1.77 15.42 -3.71
C GLN A 55 -1.56 14.77 -5.09
N SER A 56 -1.50 13.44 -5.18
CA SER A 56 -1.38 12.71 -6.44
C SER A 56 -2.70 12.34 -7.12
N VAL A 57 -3.86 12.79 -6.60
CA VAL A 57 -5.17 12.54 -7.24
C VAL A 57 -5.31 13.27 -8.59
N LEU A 58 -4.39 14.18 -8.91
CA LEU A 58 -4.41 14.97 -10.15
C LEU A 58 -3.79 14.31 -11.40
N GLN A 59 -3.26 13.08 -11.33
CA GLN A 59 -2.71 12.42 -12.54
C GLN A 59 -3.30 11.05 -12.91
N HIS A 60 -4.19 10.48 -12.10
CA HIS A 60 -4.95 9.30 -12.53
C HIS A 60 -6.32 9.31 -11.88
N SER A 61 -7.26 10.00 -12.53
CA SER A 61 -8.67 9.85 -12.27
C SER A 61 -9.10 8.41 -12.53
N SER A 62 -9.22 7.60 -11.48
CA SER A 62 -10.19 6.52 -11.46
C SER A 62 -10.96 6.57 -10.15
N VAL A 63 -12.09 7.28 -10.25
CA VAL A 63 -13.29 7.08 -9.45
C VAL A 63 -13.58 5.58 -9.35
N PHE A 64 -13.91 5.11 -8.15
CA PHE A 64 -14.50 3.79 -7.89
C PHE A 64 -13.60 2.57 -8.21
N GLY A 65 -13.22 1.87 -7.15
CA GLY A 65 -12.75 0.50 -7.23
C GLY A 65 -11.23 0.37 -7.11
N LEU A 66 -10.84 -0.66 -6.38
CA LEU A 66 -9.50 -1.15 -6.06
C LEU A 66 -8.67 -1.50 -7.32
N GLN A 67 -8.46 -0.54 -8.23
CA GLN A 67 -7.49 -0.67 -9.31
C GLN A 67 -6.10 -0.49 -8.70
N LYS A 68 -5.20 -1.42 -9.06
CA LYS A 68 -3.82 -1.46 -8.62
C LYS A 68 -3.12 -0.18 -9.08
N ALA A 69 -3.18 0.88 -8.27
CA ALA A 69 -2.43 2.09 -8.54
C ALA A 69 -0.95 1.72 -8.48
N LYS A 70 -0.32 1.69 -9.65
CA LYS A 70 1.12 1.48 -9.79
C LYS A 70 1.78 2.85 -9.70
N PHE A 71 2.72 2.97 -8.79
CA PHE A 71 3.52 4.16 -8.55
C PHE A 71 4.96 3.89 -8.96
N GLU A 72 5.69 4.94 -9.34
CA GLU A 72 7.04 4.81 -9.85
C GLU A 72 7.99 5.83 -9.22
N CYS A 73 9.03 5.37 -8.52
CA CYS A 73 10.07 6.24 -7.98
C CYS A 73 11.32 6.16 -8.85
N GLY A 74 11.63 7.25 -9.57
CA GLY A 74 12.74 7.36 -10.52
C GLY A 74 13.58 8.63 -10.34
N GLY A 75 14.17 8.84 -9.16
CA GLY A 75 14.95 10.05 -8.87
C GLY A 75 16.40 9.83 -8.43
N CYS A 76 16.87 8.59 -8.40
CA CYS A 76 18.27 8.28 -8.13
C CYS A 76 18.99 7.91 -9.43
N SER A 77 19.60 6.73 -9.51
CA SER A 77 20.22 6.17 -10.72
C SER A 77 19.32 5.16 -11.42
N GLY A 78 18.25 4.74 -10.75
CA GLY A 78 17.34 3.72 -11.23
C GLY A 78 15.90 4.03 -10.88
N LEU A 79 15.05 3.04 -11.15
CA LEU A 79 13.61 3.15 -11.12
C LEU A 79 13.02 1.94 -10.42
N ILE A 80 12.14 2.18 -9.47
CA ILE A 80 11.29 1.14 -8.89
C ILE A 80 9.83 1.43 -9.18
N ARG A 81 9.07 0.38 -9.44
CA ARG A 81 7.61 0.45 -9.44
C ARG A 81 7.07 -0.29 -8.24
N PHE A 82 6.10 0.31 -7.59
CA PHE A 82 5.48 -0.22 -6.40
C PHE A 82 3.98 -0.01 -6.45
N GLU A 83 3.23 -0.87 -5.80
CA GLU A 83 1.76 -0.78 -5.75
C GLU A 83 1.27 -0.94 -4.32
N PHE A 84 0.01 -0.57 -4.07
CA PHE A 84 -0.63 -0.93 -2.81
C PHE A 84 -0.63 -2.45 -2.66
N LYS A 85 -0.03 -2.94 -1.57
CA LYS A 85 -0.19 -4.32 -1.15
C LYS A 85 -1.67 -4.47 -0.80
N LYS A 86 -2.41 -5.20 -1.63
CA LYS A 86 -3.78 -5.60 -1.29
C LYS A 86 -3.70 -6.23 0.09
N GLU A 87 -4.45 -5.67 1.04
CA GLU A 87 -4.69 -6.33 2.30
C GLU A 87 -5.36 -7.65 1.93
N ARG A 88 -4.58 -8.72 1.82
CA ARG A 88 -5.09 -10.00 2.27
C ARG A 88 -5.26 -9.74 3.73
N GLU A 89 -6.49 -9.36 4.10
CA GLU A 89 -7.02 -9.46 5.44
C GLU A 89 -6.27 -10.62 6.09
N TYR A 90 -5.61 -10.37 7.22
CA TYR A 90 -5.03 -11.44 8.04
C TYR A 90 -6.17 -12.29 8.60
N ALA A 91 -6.99 -12.84 7.73
CA ALA A 91 -7.97 -13.84 8.04
C ALA A 91 -7.17 -15.12 8.21
N THR A 92 -6.66 -15.28 9.43
CA THR A 92 -6.59 -16.60 10.03
C THR A 92 -7.90 -17.31 9.70
N THR A 93 -7.87 -18.62 9.48
CA THR A 93 -9.07 -19.41 9.15
C THR A 93 -10.22 -19.09 10.12
N GLN A 94 -9.89 -18.81 11.38
CA GLN A 94 -10.80 -18.37 12.43
C GLN A 94 -11.50 -17.03 12.11
N MET A 95 -10.78 -15.99 11.72
CA MET A 95 -11.37 -14.69 11.32
C MET A 95 -12.25 -14.81 10.07
N LYS A 96 -11.85 -15.63 9.09
CA LYS A 96 -12.69 -15.94 7.91
C LYS A 96 -14.00 -16.61 8.29
N LEU A 97 -13.94 -17.56 9.23
CA LEU A 97 -15.12 -18.28 9.74
C LEU A 97 -16.05 -17.35 10.54
N LEU A 98 -15.49 -16.46 11.36
CA LEU A 98 -16.24 -15.43 12.10
C LEU A 98 -16.99 -14.50 11.14
N ALA A 99 -16.32 -13.93 10.14
CA ALA A 99 -16.96 -13.07 9.15
C ALA A 99 -18.05 -13.78 8.34
N ALA A 100 -17.87 -15.07 8.04
CA ALA A 100 -18.88 -15.89 7.37
C ALA A 100 -20.08 -16.26 8.28
N ALA A 101 -19.88 -16.29 9.59
CA ALA A 101 -20.95 -16.51 10.56
C ALA A 101 -21.82 -15.26 10.74
N ASP A 102 -21.22 -14.08 10.86
CA ASP A 102 -21.94 -12.80 10.97
C ASP A 102 -22.82 -12.52 9.74
N LYS A 103 -22.32 -12.78 8.53
CA LYS A 103 -23.11 -12.64 7.29
C LYS A 103 -24.36 -13.52 7.24
N ARG A 104 -24.35 -14.69 7.91
CA ARG A 104 -25.50 -15.60 7.96
C ARG A 104 -26.55 -15.15 8.98
N LYS A 105 -26.14 -14.54 10.09
CA LYS A 105 -27.06 -13.99 11.09
C LYS A 105 -27.84 -12.79 10.55
N GLY A 106 -27.16 -11.88 9.86
CA GLY A 106 -27.81 -10.74 9.22
C GLY A 106 -28.85 -11.12 8.15
N HIS A 107 -28.72 -12.29 7.51
CA HIS A 107 -29.73 -12.78 6.56
C HIS A 107 -30.92 -13.46 7.24
N HIS A 108 -30.74 -13.98 8.46
CA HIS A 108 -31.80 -14.64 9.23
C HIS A 108 -32.64 -13.67 10.07
N GLU A 109 -32.11 -12.46 10.36
CA GLU A 109 -32.83 -11.39 11.06
C GLU A 109 -33.71 -10.52 10.14
N LEU A 110 -33.69 -10.79 8.83
CA LEU A 110 -34.48 -10.08 7.80
C LEU A 110 -35.62 -10.94 7.21
N GLU A 111 -35.85 -12.15 7.74
CA GLU A 111 -36.94 -13.06 7.38
C GLU A 111 -37.99 -13.17 8.50
#